data_AF-A0A9X7CPP1-F1
#
_entry.id   AF-A0A9X7CPP1-F1
#
_cell.length_a   1.000
_cell.length_b   1.000
_cell.length_c   1.000
_cell.angle_alpha   90.00
_cell.angle_beta   90.00
_cell.angle_gamma   90.00
#
_symmetry.space_group_name_H-M   'P 1'
#
loop_
_entity.id
_entity.type
_entity.pdbx_description
1 polymer ?
#
loop_
_entity_poly.entity_id
_entity_poly.type
_entity_poly.pdbx_seq_one_letter_code
_entity_poly.pdbx_strand_id
1 'polypeptide(L)'
;MRKAEFIKKKFPTGFFNDLHPDFSVNFQMNRCYNWANDEEMPTEMRKVSPRIHNYDDFIREFIKLYEKSMENKQNLKAAYYLRMAEFYMTATHPEKQKLRKKSISLMREYFKIKDEQYFLDGVYT
;
A
#
# COMPACT_ATOMS: atom_id res chain seq x y z
N MET A 1 -5.17 -28.51 -13.82
CA MET A 1 -4.31 -27.42 -13.29
C MET A 1 -4.27 -26.29 -14.31
N ARG A 2 -4.82 -25.10 -14.00
CA ARG A 2 -4.64 -23.93 -14.87
C ARG A 2 -3.21 -23.40 -14.66
N LYS A 3 -2.39 -23.41 -15.72
CA LYS A 3 -1.12 -22.68 -15.73
C LYS A 3 -1.43 -21.22 -15.40
N ALA A 4 -0.85 -20.69 -14.34
CA ALA A 4 -0.87 -19.25 -14.10
C ALA A 4 -0.11 -18.61 -15.27
N GLU A 5 -0.86 -18.00 -16.19
CA GLU A 5 -0.30 -17.19 -17.25
C GLU A 5 0.31 -15.97 -16.55
N PHE A 6 1.64 -15.93 -16.48
CA PHE A 6 2.35 -14.75 -15.97
C PHE A 6 1.97 -13.58 -16.86
N ILE A 7 1.04 -12.74 -16.36
CA ILE A 7 0.71 -11.49 -17.03
C ILE A 7 2.00 -10.69 -17.06
N LYS A 8 2.58 -10.56 -18.26
CA LYS A 8 3.78 -9.79 -18.57
C LYS A 8 3.49 -8.28 -18.46
N LYS A 9 2.74 -7.84 -17.44
CA LYS A 9 2.66 -6.44 -17.04
C LYS A 9 4.05 -6.08 -16.54
N LYS A 10 4.71 -5.17 -17.26
CA LYS A 10 6.05 -4.67 -16.92
C LYS A 10 6.08 -4.38 -15.42
N PHE A 11 6.97 -5.05 -14.69
CA PHE A 11 7.27 -4.58 -13.34
C PHE A 11 7.69 -3.12 -13.48
N PRO A 12 7.09 -2.21 -12.69
CA PRO A 12 7.44 -0.81 -12.76
C PRO A 12 8.92 -0.73 -12.39
N THR A 13 9.70 -0.24 -13.34
CA THR A 13 11.14 -0.02 -13.17
C THR A 13 11.36 1.48 -13.16
N GLY A 14 12.27 1.94 -12.30
CA GLY A 14 12.59 3.35 -12.15
C GLY A 14 12.10 3.95 -10.83
N PHE A 15 12.30 5.26 -10.74
CA PHE A 15 12.05 6.05 -9.55
C PHE A 15 11.56 7.43 -9.98
N PHE A 16 10.39 7.83 -9.50
CA PHE A 16 9.85 9.16 -9.70
C PHE A 16 10.51 10.11 -8.69
N ASN A 17 11.17 11.16 -9.19
CA ASN A 17 11.83 12.17 -8.36
C ASN A 17 10.87 13.24 -7.84
N ASP A 18 9.60 13.18 -8.25
CA ASP A 18 8.63 14.28 -8.14
C ASP A 18 7.29 13.83 -7.55
N LEU A 19 7.23 12.72 -6.79
CA LEU A 19 6.02 12.37 -6.05
C LEU A 19 5.88 13.24 -4.79
N HIS A 20 6.99 13.58 -4.14
CA HIS A 20 7.01 14.44 -2.97
C HIS A 20 8.35 15.18 -2.83
N PRO A 21 8.38 16.44 -2.35
CA PRO A 21 9.63 17.18 -2.15
C PRO A 21 10.53 16.58 -1.06
N ASP A 22 9.94 16.06 0.03
CA ASP A 22 10.70 15.28 1.02
C ASP A 22 11.14 13.92 0.45
N PHE A 23 12.45 13.66 0.48
CA PHE A 23 13.06 12.47 -0.11
C PHE A 23 12.59 11.17 0.55
N SER A 24 12.42 11.15 1.88
CA SER A 24 11.98 9.96 2.60
C SER A 24 10.54 9.61 2.23
N VAL A 25 9.65 10.61 2.18
CA VAL A 25 8.26 10.44 1.74
C VAL A 25 8.22 10.00 0.27
N ASN A 26 9.00 10.62 -0.61
CA ASN A 26 9.08 10.26 -2.01
C ASN A 26 9.54 8.80 -2.22
N PHE A 27 10.54 8.37 -1.44
CA PHE A 27 11.01 6.99 -1.45
C PHE A 27 9.91 6.01 -1.03
N GLN A 28 9.19 6.30 0.05
CA GLN A 28 8.09 5.45 0.49
C GLN A 28 6.97 5.36 -0.57
N MET A 29 6.61 6.47 -1.20
CA MET A 29 5.61 6.50 -2.28
C MET A 29 6.03 5.64 -3.47
N ASN A 30 7.29 5.75 -3.90
CA ASN A 30 7.86 4.89 -4.96
C ASN A 30 7.80 3.41 -4.58
N ARG A 31 8.19 3.06 -3.35
CA ARG A 31 8.14 1.68 -2.85
C ARG A 31 6.72 1.11 -2.90
N CYS A 32 5.73 1.90 -2.49
CA CYS A 32 4.32 1.54 -2.54
C CYS A 32 3.84 1.25 -3.97
N TYR A 33 4.11 2.18 -4.90
CA TYR A 33 3.76 2.01 -6.30
C TYR A 33 4.39 0.75 -6.90
N ASN A 34 5.68 0.51 -6.60
CA ASN A 34 6.38 -0.65 -7.15
C ASN A 34 5.78 -1.99 -6.73
N TRP A 35 5.20 -2.06 -5.54
CA TRP A 35 4.52 -3.27 -5.05
C TRP A 35 3.07 -3.39 -5.52
N ALA A 36 2.37 -2.28 -5.70
CA ALA A 36 0.99 -2.29 -6.18
C ALA A 36 0.90 -2.49 -7.69
N ASN A 37 1.90 -2.00 -8.43
CA ASN A 37 1.93 -1.95 -9.90
C ASN A 37 0.62 -1.40 -10.51
N ASP A 38 0.11 -0.33 -9.92
CA ASP A 38 -1.12 0.34 -10.35
C ASP A 38 -0.79 1.68 -11.00
N GLU A 39 -1.17 1.83 -12.27
CA GLU A 39 -0.81 2.98 -13.11
C GLU A 39 -1.36 4.32 -12.61
N GLU A 40 -2.45 4.31 -11.83
CA GLU A 40 -3.07 5.54 -11.34
C GLU A 40 -2.41 6.05 -10.04
N MET A 41 -1.79 5.18 -9.25
CA MET A 41 -1.21 5.52 -7.94
C MET A 41 -0.24 6.71 -8.00
N PRO A 42 0.75 6.78 -8.92
CA PRO A 42 1.67 7.91 -8.97
C PRO A 42 0.95 9.25 -9.18
N THR A 43 -0.11 9.24 -10.00
CA THR A 43 -0.94 10.42 -10.27
C THR A 43 -1.74 10.83 -9.02
N GLU A 44 -2.31 9.86 -8.31
CA GLU A 44 -3.03 10.12 -7.05
C GLU A 44 -2.10 10.63 -5.95
N MET A 45 -0.90 10.05 -5.81
CA MET A 45 0.12 10.48 -4.87
C MET A 45 0.58 11.92 -5.17
N ARG A 46 0.86 12.25 -6.44
CA ARG A 46 1.16 13.63 -6.87
C ARG A 46 0.05 14.62 -6.49
N LYS A 47 -1.22 14.22 -6.61
CA LYS A 47 -2.37 15.07 -6.28
C LYS A 47 -2.52 15.36 -4.78
N VAL A 48 -2.09 14.45 -3.90
CA VAL A 48 -2.16 14.65 -2.44
C VAL A 48 -0.89 15.27 -1.88
N SER A 49 0.24 15.13 -2.57
CA SER A 49 1.55 15.58 -2.13
C SER A 49 1.61 17.04 -1.64
N PRO A 50 1.02 18.04 -2.33
CA PRO A 50 1.01 19.42 -1.84
C PRO A 50 0.25 19.64 -0.53
N ARG A 51 -0.53 18.66 -0.05
CA ARG A 51 -1.26 18.71 1.22
C ARG A 51 -0.52 18.02 2.36
N ILE A 52 0.63 17.39 2.09
CA ILE A 52 1.41 16.61 3.05
C ILE A 52 2.59 17.45 3.54
N HIS A 53 2.45 18.05 4.71
CA HIS A 53 3.53 18.84 5.33
C HIS A 53 4.15 18.13 6.54
N ASN A 54 3.49 17.10 7.05
CA ASN A 54 3.92 16.30 8.19
C ASN A 54 3.31 14.89 8.09
N TYR A 55 3.62 14.03 9.06
CA TYR A 55 3.14 12.64 9.06
C TYR A 55 1.64 12.52 9.35
N ASP A 56 1.03 13.44 10.10
CA ASP A 56 -0.41 13.42 10.34
C ASP A 56 -1.18 13.73 9.05
N ASP A 57 -0.70 14.69 8.26
CA ASP A 57 -1.23 14.97 6.91
C ASP A 57 -1.05 13.77 5.99
N PHE A 58 0.12 13.13 6.02
CA PHE A 58 0.40 11.92 5.24
C PHE A 58 -0.62 10.84 5.56
N ILE A 59 -0.78 10.50 6.85
CA ILE A 59 -1.72 9.49 7.34
C ILE A 59 -3.14 9.81 6.86
N ARG A 60 -3.58 11.06 7.07
CA ARG A 60 -4.92 11.53 6.71
C ARG A 60 -5.19 11.44 5.20
N GLU A 61 -4.27 11.90 4.36
CA GLU A 61 -4.43 11.87 2.91
C GLU A 61 -4.39 10.44 2.35
N PHE A 62 -3.55 9.56 2.90
CA PHE A 62 -3.51 8.16 2.47
C PHE A 62 -4.73 7.35 2.95
N ILE A 63 -5.34 7.70 4.07
CA ILE A 63 -6.64 7.13 4.48
C ILE A 63 -7.74 7.52 3.49
N LYS A 64 -7.79 8.79 3.03
CA LYS A 64 -8.75 9.22 2.00
C LYS A 64 -8.56 8.46 0.68
N LEU A 65 -7.30 8.24 0.27
CA LEU A 65 -7.00 7.44 -0.93
C LEU A 65 -7.44 5.98 -0.78
N TYR A 66 -7.27 5.41 0.42
CA TYR A 66 -7.82 4.10 0.76
C TYR A 66 -9.35 4.07 0.63
N GLU A 67 -10.06 5.03 1.23
CA GLU A 67 -11.54 5.09 1.21
C GLU A 67 -12.06 5.18 -0.23
N LYS A 68 -11.48 6.08 -1.04
CA LYS A 68 -11.80 6.19 -2.46
C LYS A 68 -11.52 4.89 -3.23
N SER A 69 -10.43 4.20 -2.93
CA SER A 69 -10.11 2.91 -3.57
C SER A 69 -11.11 1.82 -3.17
N MET A 70 -11.63 1.85 -1.95
CA MET A 70 -12.68 0.94 -1.49
C MET A 70 -14.01 1.19 -2.21
N GLU A 71 -14.39 2.45 -2.39
CA GLU A 71 -15.57 2.84 -3.18
C GLU A 71 -15.49 2.29 -4.62
N ASN A 72 -14.28 2.32 -5.20
CA ASN A 72 -14.01 1.81 -6.54
C ASN A 72 -13.75 0.29 -6.60
N LYS A 73 -13.89 -0.45 -5.49
CA LYS A 73 -13.63 -1.89 -5.38
C LYS A 73 -12.19 -2.31 -5.78
N GLN A 74 -11.22 -1.42 -5.55
CA GLN A 74 -9.80 -1.62 -5.87
C GLN A 74 -9.03 -2.15 -4.65
N ASN A 75 -9.35 -3.37 -4.19
CA ASN A 75 -8.87 -3.92 -2.91
C ASN A 75 -7.34 -3.91 -2.72
N LEU A 76 -6.56 -4.25 -3.76
CA LEU A 76 -5.09 -4.24 -3.66
C LEU A 76 -4.55 -2.82 -3.45
N LYS A 77 -5.04 -1.86 -4.24
CA LYS A 77 -4.67 -0.44 -4.12
C LYS A 77 -5.04 0.11 -2.74
N ALA A 78 -6.25 -0.19 -2.28
CA ALA A 78 -6.73 0.16 -0.95
C ALA A 78 -5.82 -0.41 0.16
N ALA A 79 -5.40 -1.67 0.04
CA ALA A 79 -4.53 -2.32 1.02
C ALA A 79 -3.17 -1.63 1.15
N TYR A 80 -2.58 -1.22 0.02
CA TYR A 80 -1.31 -0.51 -0.01
C TYR A 80 -1.41 0.91 0.53
N TYR A 81 -2.49 1.65 0.25
CA TYR A 81 -2.72 2.96 0.85
C TYR A 81 -2.83 2.88 2.38
N LEU A 82 -3.55 1.88 2.91
CA LEU A 82 -3.57 1.64 4.37
C LEU A 82 -2.19 1.27 4.91
N ARG A 83 -1.43 0.45 4.19
CA ARG A 83 -0.08 0.04 4.61
C ARG A 83 0.87 1.24 4.70
N MET A 84 0.70 2.21 3.81
CA MET A 84 1.46 3.47 3.80
C MET A 84 1.06 4.38 4.95
N ALA A 85 -0.24 4.58 5.20
CA ALA A 85 -0.70 5.34 6.36
C ALA A 85 -0.18 4.72 7.67
N GLU A 86 -0.33 3.40 7.82
CA GLU A 86 0.13 2.65 9.00
C GLU A 86 1.64 2.75 9.24
N PHE A 87 2.44 2.92 8.17
CA PHE A 87 3.90 2.97 8.26
C PHE A 87 4.40 4.13 9.13
N TYR A 88 3.77 5.31 8.99
CA TYR A 88 4.15 6.52 9.73
C TYR A 88 3.45 6.65 11.10
N MET A 89 2.57 5.72 11.46
CA MET A 89 1.97 5.69 12.78
C MET A 89 2.96 5.19 13.84
N THR A 90 3.03 5.86 14.99
CA THR A 90 3.81 5.40 16.14
C THR A 90 3.26 4.08 16.71
N ALA A 91 4.08 3.33 17.44
CA ALA A 91 3.67 2.06 18.04
C ALA A 91 2.44 2.18 18.96
N THR A 92 2.27 3.33 19.62
CA THR A 92 1.16 3.64 20.53
C THR A 92 -0.06 4.26 19.83
N HIS A 93 0.02 4.54 18.53
CA HIS A 93 -1.10 5.13 17.81
C HIS A 93 -2.32 4.19 17.84
N PRO A 94 -3.49 4.66 18.30
CA PRO A 94 -4.64 3.80 18.59
C PRO A 94 -5.13 3.00 17.37
N GLU A 95 -5.06 3.62 16.18
CA GLU A 95 -5.52 2.97 14.95
C GLU A 95 -4.49 2.04 14.28
N LYS A 96 -3.22 2.02 14.71
CA LYS A 96 -2.14 1.32 13.98
C LYS A 96 -2.43 -0.16 13.77
N GLN A 97 -2.80 -0.86 14.84
CA GLN A 97 -3.10 -2.29 14.77
C GLN A 97 -4.34 -2.59 13.94
N LYS A 98 -5.36 -1.73 14.03
CA LYS A 98 -6.60 -1.87 13.26
C LYS A 98 -6.33 -1.72 11.76
N LEU A 99 -5.63 -0.67 11.35
CA LEU A 99 -5.29 -0.44 9.93
C LEU A 99 -4.36 -1.53 9.39
N ARG A 100 -3.39 -1.99 10.18
CA ARG A 100 -2.53 -3.13 9.83
C ARG A 100 -3.34 -4.38 9.54
N LYS A 101 -4.23 -4.78 10.45
CA LYS A 101 -5.11 -5.95 10.26
C LYS A 101 -5.99 -5.81 9.03
N LYS A 102 -6.54 -4.61 8.80
CA LYS A 102 -7.37 -4.33 7.61
C LYS A 102 -6.57 -4.45 6.30
N SER A 103 -5.37 -3.87 6.24
CA SER A 103 -4.47 -4.02 5.09
C SER A 103 -4.15 -5.49 4.81
N ILE A 104 -3.80 -6.27 5.84
CA ILE A 104 -3.55 -7.72 5.70
C ILE A 104 -4.79 -8.45 5.19
N SER A 105 -5.97 -8.14 5.73
CA SER A 105 -7.23 -8.75 5.29
C SER A 105 -7.51 -8.50 3.81
N LEU A 106 -7.33 -7.26 3.34
CA LEU A 106 -7.54 -6.90 1.93
C LEU A 106 -6.52 -7.59 1.01
N MET A 107 -5.27 -7.70 1.44
CA MET A 107 -4.23 -8.46 0.71
C MET A 107 -4.61 -9.94 0.60
N ARG A 108 -5.02 -10.56 1.72
CA ARG A 108 -5.44 -11.97 1.74
C ARG A 108 -6.62 -12.21 0.82
N GLU A 109 -7.61 -11.32 0.85
CA GLU A 109 -8.78 -11.40 -0.04
C GLU A 109 -8.37 -11.29 -1.51
N TYR A 110 -7.53 -10.30 -1.86
CA TYR A 110 -7.08 -10.09 -3.24
C TYR A 110 -6.27 -11.28 -3.78
N PHE A 111 -5.32 -11.79 -2.99
CA PHE A 111 -4.47 -12.92 -3.38
C PHE A 111 -5.12 -14.30 -3.12
N LYS A 112 -6.34 -14.33 -2.57
CA LYS A 112 -7.07 -15.55 -2.22
C LYS A 112 -6.27 -16.49 -1.31
N ILE A 113 -5.56 -15.90 -0.34
CA ILE A 113 -4.78 -16.65 0.65
C ILE A 113 -5.74 -17.33 1.62
N LYS A 114 -5.63 -18.65 1.73
CA LYS A 114 -6.41 -19.44 2.69
C LYS A 114 -5.74 -19.47 4.05
N ASP A 115 -6.53 -19.77 5.07
CA ASP A 115 -6.04 -19.83 6.45
C ASP A 115 -4.96 -20.92 6.66
N GLU A 116 -5.01 -21.99 5.88
CA GLU A 116 -4.00 -23.06 5.97
C GLU A 116 -2.62 -22.64 5.42
N GLN A 117 -2.52 -21.49 4.72
CA GLN A 117 -1.28 -21.01 4.08
C GLN A 117 -0.50 -20.01 4.96
N TYR A 118 -0.85 -19.90 6.25
CA TYR A 118 -0.24 -18.92 7.17
C TYR A 118 1.18 -19.22 7.61
N PHE A 119 1.66 -20.45 7.39
CA PHE A 119 2.96 -20.89 7.87
C PHE A 119 3.83 -21.24 6.67
N LEU A 120 4.91 -20.49 6.48
CA LEU A 120 6.15 -21.18 6.15
C LEU A 120 6.42 -22.01 7.40
N ASP A 121 6.57 -23.33 7.29
CA ASP A 121 6.95 -24.24 8.39
C ASP A 121 8.39 -23.95 8.87
N GLY A 122 8.68 -22.68 9.15
CA GLY A 122 9.94 -22.18 9.69
C GLY A 122 9.83 -22.16 11.20
N VAL A 123 10.06 -23.33 11.78
CA VAL A 123 10.59 -23.43 13.14
C VAL A 123 11.89 -22.61 13.16
N TYR A 124 11.81 -21.37 13.64
CA TYR A 124 13.00 -20.66 14.13
C TYR A 124 13.21 -21.14 15.57
N THR A 125 13.89 -22.27 15.72
CA THR A 125 14.63 -22.64 16.94
C THR A 125 15.97 -21.93 16.95
#